data_AF-A0A151TSR0-F1
#
_entry.id   AF-A0A151TSR0-F1
#
_cell.length_a   1.000
_cell.length_b   1.000
_cell.length_c   1.000
_cell.angle_alpha   90.00
_cell.angle_beta   90.00
_cell.angle_gamma   90.00
#
_symmetry.space_group_name_H-M   'P 1'
#
loop_
_entity.id
_entity.type
_entity.pdbx_description
1 polymer ?
#
loop_
_entity_poly.entity_id
_entity_poly.type
_entity_poly.pdbx_seq_one_letter_code
_entity_poly.pdbx_strand_id
1 'polypeptide(L)'
;MQKGIRHGDLLTPFLFVLVVEGLTSLVKEASNSYLFRGIKVGLKGELVNILQYVDDTIFVGEASVENVRTLKIILQGFELASGLKVNFYKSCLGAIGVGRETLISFAEILHCKLSNILLVYLGIPIGANPRRSKTW
;
A
#
# COMPACT_ATOMS: atom_id res chain seq x y z
N MET A 1 -18.03 13.33 24.64
CA MET A 1 -18.62 12.84 23.36
C MET A 1 -17.62 11.93 22.67
N GLN A 2 -17.73 10.62 22.88
CA GLN A 2 -16.98 9.61 22.11
C GLN A 2 -17.92 9.05 21.04
N LYS A 3 -17.65 9.35 19.76
CA LYS A 3 -18.26 8.63 18.64
C LYS A 3 -17.45 7.35 18.41
N GLY A 4 -17.70 6.34 19.23
CA GLY A 4 -17.29 4.96 18.95
C GLY A 4 -18.40 4.26 18.20
N ILE A 5 -18.11 3.75 17.00
CA ILE A 5 -19.05 2.96 16.20
C ILE A 5 -19.33 1.65 16.95
N ARG A 6 -20.60 1.32 17.16
CA ARG A 6 -21.03 0.11 17.88
C ARG A 6 -20.68 -1.12 17.04
N HIS A 7 -19.93 -2.06 17.62
CA HIS A 7 -19.78 -3.41 17.07
C HIS A 7 -21.18 -4.02 16.87
N GLY A 8 -21.61 -4.17 15.61
CA GLY A 8 -22.93 -4.73 15.26
C GLY A 8 -23.59 -4.15 13.99
N ASP A 9 -23.06 -3.07 13.41
CA ASP A 9 -23.62 -2.49 12.18
C ASP A 9 -22.97 -3.09 10.92
N LEU A 10 -23.73 -3.93 10.19
CA LEU A 10 -23.30 -4.55 8.93
C LEU A 10 -22.97 -3.51 7.83
N LEU A 11 -23.49 -2.28 7.95
CA LEU A 11 -23.31 -1.25 6.93
C LEU A 11 -21.96 -0.54 7.01
N THR A 12 -21.39 -0.37 8.21
CA THR A 12 -20.15 0.38 8.36
C THR A 12 -18.96 -0.31 7.66
N PRO A 13 -18.71 -1.63 7.83
CA PRO A 13 -17.65 -2.32 7.10
C PRO A 13 -17.86 -2.27 5.59
N PHE A 14 -19.12 -2.39 5.14
CA PHE A 14 -19.46 -2.33 3.72
C PHE A 14 -19.16 -0.95 3.11
N LEU A 15 -19.56 0.14 3.79
CA LEU A 15 -19.26 1.50 3.36
C LEU A 15 -17.76 1.77 3.33
N PHE A 16 -17.01 1.23 4.28
CA PHE A 16 -15.55 1.35 4.28
C PHE A 16 -14.94 0.66 3.06
N VAL A 17 -15.36 -0.57 2.74
CA VAL A 17 -14.91 -1.27 1.53
C VAL A 17 -15.23 -0.47 0.27
N LEU A 18 -16.44 0.10 0.16
CA LEU A 18 -16.81 0.94 -0.99
C LEU A 18 -15.92 2.17 -1.16
N VAL A 19 -15.58 2.84 -0.06
CA VAL A 19 -14.67 3.99 -0.10
C VAL A 19 -13.26 3.55 -0.53
N VAL A 20 -12.77 2.45 0.02
CA VAL A 20 -11.43 1.91 -0.26
C VAL A 20 -11.31 1.34 -1.69
N GLU A 21 -12.40 0.85 -2.30
CA GLU A 21 -12.48 0.52 -3.72
C GLU A 21 -12.11 1.73 -4.62
N GLY A 22 -12.46 2.94 -4.18
CA GLY A 22 -12.05 4.18 -4.83
C GLY A 22 -10.53 4.36 -4.87
N LEU A 23 -9.81 3.96 -3.80
CA LEU A 23 -8.34 3.98 -3.76
C LEU A 23 -7.75 3.00 -4.78
N THR A 24 -8.30 1.78 -4.86
CA THR A 24 -7.90 0.82 -5.90
C THR A 24 -8.13 1.38 -7.31
N SER A 25 -9.25 2.07 -7.52
CA SER A 25 -9.57 2.68 -8.81
C SER A 25 -8.58 3.81 -9.17
N LEU A 26 -8.17 4.65 -8.22
CA LEU A 26 -7.16 5.69 -8.44
C LEU A 26 -5.80 5.10 -8.83
N VAL A 27 -5.38 4.00 -8.18
CA VAL A 27 -4.12 3.33 -8.52
C VAL A 27 -4.19 2.69 -9.91
N LYS A 28 -5.31 2.03 -10.23
CA LYS A 28 -5.54 1.47 -11.57
C LYS A 28 -5.45 2.55 -12.65
N GLU A 29 -6.10 3.70 -12.42
CA GLU A 29 -6.07 4.81 -13.36
C GLU A 29 -4.65 5.39 -13.54
N ALA A 30 -3.93 5.58 -12.44
CA ALA A 30 -2.53 6.01 -12.49
C ALA A 30 -1.64 5.01 -13.24
N SER A 31 -1.90 3.70 -13.12
CA SER A 31 -1.21 2.68 -13.90
C SER A 31 -1.57 2.71 -15.39
N ASN A 32 -2.85 2.87 -15.73
CA ASN A 32 -3.30 3.00 -17.12
C ASN A 32 -2.73 4.24 -17.80
N SER A 33 -2.55 5.32 -17.03
CA SER A 33 -1.93 6.57 -17.48
C SER A 33 -0.39 6.56 -17.44
N TYR A 34 0.24 5.40 -17.16
CA TYR A 34 1.70 5.24 -17.04
C TYR A 34 2.38 6.10 -15.96
N LEU A 35 1.60 6.67 -15.03
CA LEU A 35 2.08 7.47 -13.91
C LEU A 35 2.56 6.61 -12.74
N PHE A 36 1.96 5.41 -12.58
CA PHE A 36 2.34 4.44 -11.55
C PHE A 36 2.63 3.06 -12.15
N ARG A 37 3.88 2.61 -12.06
CA ARG A 37 4.35 1.32 -12.60
C ARG A 37 4.33 0.25 -11.51
N GLY A 38 3.38 -0.68 -11.61
CA GLY A 38 3.33 -1.88 -10.78
C GLY A 38 4.40 -2.92 -11.15
N ILE A 39 4.36 -4.08 -10.52
CA ILE A 39 5.26 -5.21 -10.80
C ILE A 39 4.48 -6.33 -11.50
N LYS A 40 5.05 -6.91 -12.55
CA LYS A 40 4.49 -8.10 -13.20
C LYS A 40 4.89 -9.36 -12.47
N VAL A 41 3.91 -10.21 -12.13
CA VAL A 41 4.11 -11.43 -11.35
C VAL A 41 3.58 -12.66 -12.10
N GLY A 42 4.29 -13.78 -11.94
CA GLY A 42 3.92 -15.07 -12.53
C GLY A 42 4.19 -15.19 -14.02
N LEU A 43 3.95 -16.38 -14.56
CA LEU A 43 4.25 -16.71 -15.97
C LEU A 43 3.41 -15.91 -16.98
N LYS A 44 2.20 -15.50 -16.57
CA LYS A 44 1.30 -14.68 -17.38
C LYS A 44 1.62 -13.19 -17.32
N GLY A 45 2.50 -12.77 -16.41
CA GLY A 45 2.87 -11.37 -16.23
C GLY A 45 1.73 -10.49 -15.69
N GLU A 46 0.95 -11.02 -14.73
CA GLU A 46 -0.14 -10.29 -14.09
C GLU A 46 0.39 -9.05 -13.38
N LEU A 47 -0.20 -7.89 -13.65
CA LEU A 47 0.23 -6.63 -13.05
C LEU A 47 -0.30 -6.52 -11.61
N VAL A 48 0.61 -6.37 -10.66
CA VAL A 48 0.31 -6.14 -9.25
C VAL A 48 0.80 -4.76 -8.85
N ASN A 49 -0.13 -3.89 -8.43
CA ASN A 49 0.15 -2.52 -7.98
C ASN A 49 -0.42 -2.20 -6.59
N ILE A 50 -1.51 -2.88 -6.19
CA ILE A 50 -2.14 -2.72 -4.88
C ILE A 50 -2.70 -4.06 -4.39
N LEU A 51 -2.60 -4.29 -3.09
CA LEU A 51 -3.30 -5.37 -2.37
C LEU A 51 -4.02 -4.74 -1.17
N GLN A 52 -5.30 -5.06 -0.99
CA GLN A 52 -6.12 -4.50 0.08
C GLN A 52 -6.84 -5.60 0.85
N TYR A 53 -6.86 -5.47 2.16
CA TYR A 53 -7.69 -6.27 3.05
C TYR A 53 -8.16 -5.40 4.21
N VAL A 54 -9.45 -5.05 4.19
CA VAL A 54 -10.04 -4.11 5.16
C VAL A 54 -9.15 -2.85 5.22
N ASP A 55 -8.57 -2.53 6.37
CA ASP A 55 -7.76 -1.34 6.62
C ASP A 55 -6.27 -1.52 6.29
N ASP A 56 -5.83 -2.75 6.02
CA ASP A 56 -4.45 -3.03 5.62
C ASP A 56 -4.31 -2.95 4.09
N THR A 57 -3.45 -2.03 3.63
CA THR A 57 -3.16 -1.84 2.20
C THR A 57 -1.66 -1.92 1.94
N ILE A 58 -1.28 -2.68 0.91
CA ILE A 58 0.08 -2.73 0.38
C ILE A 58 0.08 -2.16 -1.03
N PHE A 59 1.04 -1.28 -1.31
CA PHE A 59 1.35 -0.82 -2.65
C PHE A 59 2.63 -1.50 -3.13
N VAL A 60 2.64 -1.90 -4.40
CA VAL A 60 3.76 -2.60 -5.03
C VAL A 60 4.09 -1.88 -6.33
N GLY A 61 5.36 -1.53 -6.56
CA GLY A 61 5.75 -0.84 -7.77
C GLY A 61 7.25 -0.80 -8.00
N GLU A 62 7.65 -0.36 -9.18
CA GLU A 62 9.04 -0.06 -9.51
C GLU A 62 9.64 0.95 -8.53
N ALA A 63 10.90 0.73 -8.15
CA ALA A 63 11.64 1.58 -7.24
C ALA A 63 12.14 2.86 -7.95
N SER A 64 11.25 3.82 -8.16
CA SER A 64 11.59 5.12 -8.77
C SER A 64 11.00 6.28 -7.98
N VAL A 65 11.65 7.45 -8.07
CA VAL A 65 11.19 8.69 -7.43
C VAL A 65 9.80 9.07 -7.96
N GLU A 66 9.58 8.85 -9.26
CA GLU A 66 8.32 9.13 -9.95
C GLU A 66 7.19 8.31 -9.35
N ASN A 67 7.38 7.00 -9.17
CA ASN A 67 6.37 6.11 -8.57
C ASN A 67 6.03 6.54 -7.14
N VAL A 68 7.04 6.88 -6.35
CA VAL A 68 6.87 7.29 -4.95
C VAL A 68 6.10 8.61 -4.86
N ARG A 69 6.39 9.57 -5.74
CA ARG A 69 5.64 10.83 -5.85
C ARG A 69 4.20 10.60 -6.31
N THR A 70 4.00 9.78 -7.33
CA THR A 70 2.65 9.42 -7.81
C THR A 70 1.84 8.78 -6.69
N LEU A 71 2.43 7.85 -5.94
CA LEU A 71 1.77 7.24 -4.79
C LEU A 71 1.40 8.29 -3.72
N LYS A 72 2.30 9.23 -3.43
CA LYS A 72 2.00 10.33 -2.49
C LYS A 72 0.79 11.15 -2.93
N ILE A 73 0.72 11.50 -4.21
CA ILE A 73 -0.39 12.27 -4.81
C ILE A 73 -1.69 11.48 -4.74
N ILE A 74 -1.67 10.18 -5.08
CA ILE A 74 -2.85 9.31 -4.99
C ILE A 74 -3.39 9.27 -3.55
N LEU A 75 -2.50 9.05 -2.57
CA LEU A 75 -2.88 8.99 -1.16
C LEU A 75 -3.46 10.33 -0.68
N GLN A 76 -2.86 11.45 -1.06
CA GLN A 76 -3.37 12.78 -0.71
C GLN A 76 -4.73 13.07 -1.37
N GLY A 77 -4.88 12.74 -2.65
CA GLY A 77 -6.15 12.87 -3.37
C GLY A 77 -7.25 12.01 -2.75
N PHE A 78 -6.90 10.79 -2.34
CA PHE A 78 -7.81 9.90 -1.63
C PHE A 78 -8.23 10.45 -0.27
N GLU A 79 -7.30 10.97 0.55
CA GLU A 79 -7.65 11.63 1.82
C GLU A 79 -8.63 12.79 1.61
N LEU A 80 -8.38 13.63 0.61
CA LEU A 80 -9.22 14.78 0.29
C LEU A 80 -10.63 14.37 -0.17
N ALA A 81 -10.73 13.34 -1.01
CA ALA A 81 -12.02 12.89 -1.56
C ALA A 81 -12.85 12.08 -0.56
N SER A 82 -12.21 11.24 0.27
CA SER A 82 -12.89 10.33 1.19
C SER A 82 -13.11 10.91 2.60
N GLY A 83 -12.33 11.92 2.98
CA GLY A 83 -12.24 12.38 4.37
C GLY A 83 -11.51 11.42 5.31
N LEU A 84 -10.97 10.30 4.80
CA LEU A 84 -10.12 9.39 5.57
C LEU A 84 -8.70 9.94 5.70
N LYS A 85 -7.96 9.44 6.68
CA LYS A 85 -6.56 9.80 6.94
C LYS A 85 -5.68 8.57 6.83
N VAL A 86 -4.67 8.64 5.97
CA VAL A 86 -3.60 7.65 5.87
C VAL A 86 -2.70 7.79 7.09
N ASN A 87 -2.53 6.70 7.82
CA ASN A 87 -1.68 6.70 9.01
C ASN A 87 -0.22 6.47 8.64
N PHE A 88 0.46 7.52 8.17
CA PHE A 88 1.87 7.44 7.78
C PHE A 88 2.81 7.02 8.92
N TYR A 89 2.42 7.20 10.19
CA TYR A 89 3.18 6.73 11.36
C TYR A 89 3.16 5.20 11.51
N LYS A 90 2.07 4.55 11.09
CA LYS A 90 1.94 3.10 11.02
C LYS A 90 2.39 2.53 9.68
N SER A 91 2.40 3.33 8.62
CA SER A 91 2.92 2.93 7.31
C SER A 91 4.44 2.77 7.33
N CYS A 92 4.93 1.88 6.48
CA CYS A 92 6.34 1.68 6.28
C CYS A 92 6.67 1.39 4.81
N LEU A 93 7.93 1.64 4.43
CA LEU A 93 8.46 1.44 3.09
C LEU A 93 9.67 0.52 3.15
N GLY A 94 9.69 -0.46 2.25
CA GLY A 94 10.83 -1.34 1.99
C GLY A 94 11.00 -1.53 0.48
N ALA A 95 12.22 -1.85 0.04
CA ALA A 95 12.50 -2.16 -1.36
C ALA A 95 13.65 -3.16 -1.50
N ILE A 96 13.63 -3.93 -2.59
CA ILE A 96 14.64 -4.94 -2.93
C ILE A 96 15.59 -4.36 -3.97
N GLY A 97 16.89 -4.48 -3.76
CA GLY A 97 17.90 -4.03 -4.72
C GLY A 97 18.08 -2.51 -4.82
N VAL A 98 17.59 -1.76 -3.82
CA VAL A 98 17.68 -0.30 -3.77
C VAL A 98 18.73 0.12 -2.74
N GLY A 99 19.57 1.09 -3.09
CA GLY A 99 20.57 1.66 -2.18
C GLY A 99 19.91 2.38 -0.99
N ARG A 100 20.58 2.36 0.17
CA ARG A 100 20.01 2.88 1.43
C ARG A 100 19.65 4.37 1.35
N GLU A 101 20.47 5.18 0.69
CA GLU A 101 20.21 6.62 0.51
C GLU A 101 18.96 6.88 -0.32
N THR A 102 18.78 6.16 -1.43
CA THR A 102 17.56 6.23 -2.25
C THR A 102 16.33 5.77 -1.47
N LEU A 103 16.48 4.74 -0.63
CA LEU A 103 15.38 4.26 0.21
C LEU A 103 14.97 5.31 1.25
N ILE A 104 15.94 5.97 1.88
CA ILE A 104 15.71 7.08 2.81
C ILE A 104 14.95 8.21 2.10
N SER A 105 15.38 8.62 0.91
CA SER A 105 14.70 9.70 0.18
C SER A 105 13.26 9.33 -0.21
N PHE A 106 12.98 8.06 -0.54
CA PHE A 106 11.61 7.59 -0.77
C PHE A 106 10.74 7.67 0.49
N ALA A 107 11.28 7.26 1.64
CA ALA A 107 10.57 7.33 2.91
C ALA A 107 10.28 8.78 3.34
N GLU A 108 11.21 9.70 3.08
CA GLU A 108 11.03 11.14 3.31
C GLU A 108 9.89 11.71 2.46
N ILE A 109 9.82 11.38 1.17
CA ILE A 109 8.72 11.82 0.28
C ILE A 109 7.36 11.31 0.79
N LEU A 110 7.29 10.07 1.24
CA LEU A 110 6.04 9.50 1.76
C LEU A 110 5.71 9.97 3.18
N HIS A 111 6.71 10.43 3.94
CA HIS A 111 6.65 10.66 5.38
C HIS A 111 6.38 9.39 6.21
N CYS A 112 6.96 8.26 5.82
CA CYS A 112 6.75 6.97 6.49
C CYS A 112 8.05 6.38 7.04
N LYS A 113 7.94 5.32 7.85
CA LYS A 113 9.10 4.64 8.43
C LYS A 113 9.79 3.74 7.39
N LEU A 114 11.10 3.63 7.48
CA LEU A 114 11.83 2.57 6.79
C LEU A 114 11.57 1.23 7.48
N SER A 115 11.32 0.20 6.70
CA SER A 115 11.26 -1.17 7.18
C SER A 115 12.25 -2.05 6.44
N ASN A 116 12.69 -3.11 7.10
CA ASN A 116 13.26 -4.25 6.40
C ASN A 116 12.16 -4.89 5.54
N ILE A 117 12.53 -5.47 4.39
CA ILE A 117 11.60 -6.12 3.44
C ILE A 117 10.71 -7.18 4.12
N LEU A 118 11.15 -7.73 5.25
CA LEU A 118 10.39 -8.64 6.11
C LEU A 118 9.19 -7.90 6.75
N LEU A 119 8.12 -7.80 5.99
CA LEU A 119 6.84 -7.23 6.40
C LEU A 119 5.88 -8.37 6.73
N VAL A 120 5.00 -8.18 7.71
CA VAL A 120 3.91 -9.12 7.98
C VAL A 120 2.62 -8.53 7.43
N TYR A 121 1.96 -9.28 6.55
CA TYR A 121 0.66 -8.91 6.00
C TYR A 121 -0.33 -10.05 6.25
N LEU A 122 -1.37 -9.79 7.03
CA LEU A 122 -2.35 -10.81 7.42
C LEU A 122 -1.72 -12.06 8.07
N GLY A 123 -0.66 -11.87 8.85
CA GLY A 123 0.10 -12.96 9.47
C GLY A 123 1.10 -13.66 8.53
N ILE A 124 1.16 -13.28 7.25
CA ILE A 124 2.06 -13.85 6.25
C ILE A 124 3.33 -12.98 6.17
N PRO A 125 4.53 -13.54 6.42
CA PRO A 125 5.78 -12.79 6.29
C PRO A 125 6.16 -12.64 4.81
N ILE A 126 6.03 -11.42 4.30
CA ILE A 126 6.47 -11.01 2.96
C ILE A 126 8.00 -10.87 2.98
N GLY A 127 8.67 -11.47 1.99
CA GLY A 127 10.13 -11.44 1.88
C GLY A 127 10.86 -12.51 2.70
N ALA A 128 10.14 -13.33 3.47
CA ALA A 128 10.71 -14.53 4.07
C ALA A 128 10.98 -15.58 2.99
N ASN A 129 11.94 -16.47 3.24
CA ASN A 129 12.28 -17.53 2.29
C ASN A 129 11.16 -18.58 2.27
N PRO A 130 10.36 -18.70 1.19
CA PRO A 130 9.21 -19.60 1.14
C PRO A 130 9.60 -21.08 1.16
N ARG A 131 10.89 -21.41 0.99
CA ARG A 131 11.41 -22.79 1.05
C ARG A 131 11.72 -23.24 2.48
N ARG A 132 11.67 -22.36 3.48
CA ARG A 132 11.93 -22.73 4.88
C ARG A 132 10.62 -23.13 5.55
N SER A 133 10.60 -24.31 6.20
CA SER A 133 9.43 -24.77 6.96
C SER A 133 9.00 -23.81 8.07
N LYS A 134 9.91 -22.98 8.61
CA LYS A 134 9.60 -21.95 9.62
C LYS A 134 8.82 -20.75 9.08
N THR A 135 8.58 -20.68 7.77
CA THR A 135 7.87 -19.59 7.10
C THR A 135 6.38 -19.87 6.95
N TRP A 136 5.95 -21.13 7.08
CA TRP A 136 4.56 -21.59 6.95
C TRP A 136 4.01 -22.11 8.27
#